data_AF-A0A6A5S5D9-F1
#
_entry.id   AF-A0A6A5S5D9-F1
#
_cell.length_a   1.000
_cell.length_b   1.000
_cell.length_c   1.000
_cell.angle_alpha   90.00
_cell.angle_beta   90.00
_cell.angle_gamma   90.00
#
_symmetry.space_group_name_H-M   'P 1'
#
loop_
_entity.id
_entity.type
_entity.pdbx_description
1 polymer ?
#
loop_
_entity_poly.entity_id
_entity_poly.type
_entity_poly.pdbx_seq_one_letter_code
_entity_poly.pdbx_strand_id
1 'polypeptide(L)' 'MDGIGTFFRTNMSRESVLDLTFATQDLAGKIEDWQVLPSLGFDHHGLLFAIQAPPTDGAHAPAQPPKFNTQKAD' A
#
# COMPACT_ATOMS: atom_id res chain seq x y z
N MET A 1 9.13 -5.44 16.05
CA MET A 1 9.22 -4.08 15.48
C MET A 1 7.80 -3.61 15.35
N ASP A 2 7.49 -2.48 15.96
CA ASP A 2 6.16 -1.89 15.87
C ASP A 2 6.07 -1.17 14.51
N GLY A 3 4.96 -1.31 13.79
CA GLY A 3 4.75 -0.64 12.50
C GLY A 3 4.71 0.88 12.62
N ILE A 4 4.81 1.60 11.50
CA ILE A 4 4.65 3.06 11.47
C ILE A 4 3.16 3.39 11.57
N GLY A 5 2.81 4.32 12.46
CA GLY A 5 1.45 4.80 12.64
C GLY A 5 0.93 5.46 11.37
N THR A 6 -0.33 5.20 11.04
CA THR A 6 -1.01 5.81 9.89
C THR A 6 -2.32 6.47 10.28
N PHE A 7 -2.86 6.17 11.46
CA PHE A 7 -4.13 6.71 11.92
C PHE A 7 -3.96 7.52 13.20
N PHE A 8 -4.54 8.73 13.23
CA PHE A 8 -4.50 9.63 14.37
C PHE A 8 -5.82 10.35 14.60
N ARG A 9 -6.20 10.51 15.87
CA ARG A 9 -7.28 11.40 16.32
C ARG A 9 -6.85 12.20 17.53
N THR A 10 -7.46 13.37 17.72
CA THR A 10 -7.11 14.34 18.79
C THR A 10 -7.07 13.76 20.21
N ASN A 11 -7.80 12.68 20.48
CA ASN A 11 -7.87 12.02 21.78
C ASN A 11 -6.98 10.77 21.90
N MET A 12 -6.11 10.50 20.92
CA MET A 12 -5.16 9.39 20.95
C MET A 12 -3.81 9.85 21.48
N SER A 13 -3.20 9.07 22.37
CA SER A 13 -1.87 9.34 22.93
C SER A 13 -0.72 9.02 21.97
N ARG A 14 -1.00 8.19 20.96
CA ARG A 14 -0.10 7.84 19.87
C ARG A 14 -0.91 7.41 18.65
N GLU A 15 -0.29 7.44 17.49
CA GLU A 15 -0.87 6.91 16.26
C GLU A 15 -1.04 5.39 16.31
N SER A 16 -2.01 4.89 15.54
CA SER A 16 -2.27 3.45 15.37
C SER A 16 -1.86 2.99 13.98
N VAL A 17 -1.42 1.73 13.90
CA VAL A 17 -1.11 1.03 12.65
C VAL A 17 -2.37 0.30 12.18
N LEU A 18 -3.21 0.97 11.39
CA LEU A 18 -4.47 0.40 10.91
C LEU A 18 -4.46 0.14 9.40
N ASP A 19 -3.67 0.92 8.65
CA ASP A 19 -3.60 0.81 7.20
C ASP A 19 -2.55 -0.24 6.81
N LEU A 20 -2.99 -1.27 6.08
CA LEU A 20 -2.18 -2.42 5.70
C LEU A 20 -2.20 -2.60 4.19
N THR A 21 -1.05 -2.94 3.62
CA THR A 21 -0.94 -3.39 2.23
C THR A 21 -0.73 -4.90 2.21
N PHE A 22 -1.65 -5.64 1.59
CA PHE A 22 -1.52 -7.08 1.39
C PHE A 22 -1.10 -7.36 -0.05
N ALA A 23 -0.08 -8.19 -0.20
CA ALA A 23 0.42 -8.63 -1.50
C ALA A 23 0.54 -10.15 -1.53
N THR A 24 0.37 -10.72 -2.71
CA THR A 24 0.72 -12.11 -2.96
C THR A 24 2.23 -12.29 -2.80
N GLN A 25 2.67 -13.52 -2.50
CA GLN A 25 4.07 -13.77 -2.15
C GLN A 25 5.06 -13.42 -3.28
N ASP A 26 4.63 -13.56 -4.54
CA ASP A 26 5.37 -13.18 -5.75
C ASP A 26 5.47 -11.66 -5.99
N LEU A 27 4.63 -10.87 -5.31
CA LEU A 27 4.63 -9.41 -5.36
C LEU A 27 5.28 -8.80 -4.11
N ALA A 28 5.15 -9.45 -2.96
CA ALA A 28 5.68 -8.95 -1.69
C ALA A 28 7.19 -8.64 -1.76
N GLY A 29 7.97 -9.49 -2.44
CA GLY A 29 9.40 -9.27 -2.65
C GLY A 29 9.77 -8.18 -3.67
N LYS A 30 8.78 -7.57 -4.33
CA LYS A 30 8.95 -6.50 -5.33
C LYS A 30 8.48 -5.13 -4.82
N ILE A 31 7.94 -5.06 -3.61
CA ILE A 31 7.52 -3.80 -3.01
C ILE A 31 8.77 -3.10 -2.47
N GLU A 32 8.98 -1.87 -2.92
CA GLU A 32 10.14 -1.05 -2.59
C GLU A 32 9.69 0.36 -2.16
N ASP A 33 10.60 1.12 -1.56
CA ASP A 33 10.39 2.53 -1.19
C ASP A 33 9.13 2.81 -0.36
N TRP A 34 8.81 1.93 0.59
CA TRP A 34 7.62 2.06 1.44
C TRP A 34 7.72 3.28 2.37
N GLN A 35 6.70 4.15 2.32
CA GLN A 35 6.67 5.44 3.01
C GLN A 35 5.27 5.76 3.53
N VAL A 36 5.21 6.43 4.68
CA VAL A 36 4.00 7.07 5.21
C VAL A 36 4.03 8.55 4.85
N LEU A 37 2.98 9.03 4.19
CA LEU A 37 2.82 10.42 3.77
C LEU A 37 1.91 11.15 4.77
N PRO A 38 2.41 12.20 5.44
CA PRO A 38 1.57 13.02 6.31
C PRO A 38 0.41 13.61 5.53
N SER A 39 -0.80 13.38 6.04
CA SER A 39 -2.02 13.90 5.40
C SER A 39 -2.34 15.29 5.91
N LEU A 40 -2.79 16.16 5.00
CA LEU A 40 -3.27 17.51 5.32
C LEU A 40 -4.80 17.48 5.40
N GLY A 41 -5.33 17.09 6.57
CA GLY A 41 -6.76 17.23 6.88
C GLY A 41 -7.58 15.94 6.95
N PHE A 42 -6.95 14.76 6.97
CA PHE A 42 -7.61 13.48 7.25
C PHE A 42 -7.01 12.81 8.50
N ASP A 43 -7.79 11.96 9.17
CA ASP A 43 -7.33 11.15 10.32
C ASP A 43 -6.46 9.95 9.90
N HIS A 44 -6.24 9.75 8.60
CA HIS A 44 -5.31 8.78 8.02
C HIS A 44 -4.18 9.46 7.22
N HIS A 45 -2.96 8.97 7.40
CA HIS A 45 -1.79 9.22 6.55
C HIS A 45 -1.84 8.35 5.29
N GLY A 46 -1.27 8.85 4.20
CA GLY A 46 -1.16 8.08 2.96
C GLY A 46 -0.06 7.02 3.06
N LEU A 47 -0.19 5.94 2.30
CA LEU A 47 0.88 4.96 2.06
C LEU A 47 1.37 5.11 0.62
N LEU A 48 2.68 5.26 0.44
CA LEU A 48 3.34 5.29 -0.86
C LEU A 48 4.38 4.19 -0.94
N PHE A 49 4.41 3.46 -2.05
CA PHE A 49 5.42 2.46 -2.35
C PHE A 49 5.55 2.27 -3.86
N ALA A 50 6.70 1.76 -4.28
CA ALA A 50 6.94 1.32 -5.64
C ALA A 50 6.76 -0.20 -5.74
N ILE A 51 6.41 -0.67 -6.93
CA ILE A 51 6.47 -2.10 -7.29
C ILE A 51 7.50 -2.23 -8.39
N GLN A 52 8.52 -3.05 -8.15
CA GLN A 52 9.54 -3.35 -9.15
C GLN A 52 8.89 -3.92 -10.41
N ALA A 53 9.12 -3.25 -11.54
CA ALA A 53 8.66 -3.73 -12.83
C ALA A 53 9.39 -5.03 -13.20
N PRO A 54 8.72 -6.00 -13.84
CA PRO A 54 9.41 -7.15 -14.41
C PRO A 54 10.43 -6.69 -15.46
N PRO A 55 11.54 -7.44 -15.65
CA PRO A 55 12.53 -7.15 -16.69
C PRO A 55 11.85 -7.05 -18.06
N THR A 56 12.18 -6.02 -18.83
CA THR A 56 11.58 -5.70 -20.14
C THR A 56 12.13 -6.53 -21.31
N ASP A 57 12.90 -7.59 -21.05
CA ASP A 57 13.44 -8.46 -22.09
C ASP A 57 12.36 -9.43 -22.61
N GLY A 58 11.53 -8.91 -23.52
CA GLY A 58 10.50 -9.65 -24.25
C GLY A 58 9.12 -9.12 -23.91
N ALA A 59 8.57 -8.31 -24.82
CA ALA A 59 7.19 -7.85 -24.75
C ALA A 59 6.20 -9.02 -24.72
N HIS A 60 5.84 -9.48 -23.53
CA HIS A 60 4.59 -10.16 -23.28
C HIS A 60 3.74 -9.18 -22.49
N ALA A 61 2.85 -8.48 -23.20
CA ALA A 61 1.78 -7.74 -22.55
C ALA A 61 1.06 -8.72 -21.60
N PRO A 62 0.86 -8.40 -20.31
CA PRO A 62 0.10 -9.27 -19.45
C PRO A 62 -1.27 -9.50 -20.09
N ALA A 63 -1.61 -10.77 -20.34
CA ALA A 63 -2.93 -11.17 -20.77
C ALA A 63 -3.91 -10.78 -19.67
N GLN A 64 -4.57 -9.64 -19.87
CA GLN A 64 -5.67 -9.11 -19.08
C GLN A 64 -5.28 -8.56 -17.69
N PRO A 65 -5.66 -7.31 -17.34
CA PRO A 65 -5.52 -6.84 -15.98
C PRO A 65 -6.34 -7.75 -15.03
N PRO A 66 -5.86 -8.03 -13.81
CA PRO A 66 -6.63 -8.78 -12.83
C PRO A 66 -7.98 -8.10 -12.62
N LYS A 67 -9.08 -8.85 -12.77
CA LYS A 67 -10.41 -8.36 -12.41
C LYS A 67 -10.48 -8.29 -10.88
N PHE A 68 -10.19 -7.13 -10.30
CA PHE A 68 -10.46 -6.90 -8.89
C PHE A 68 -11.96 -6.68 -8.68
N ASN A 69 -12.54 -7.38 -7.71
CA ASN A 69 -13.94 -7.18 -7.37
C ASN A 69 -14.07 -5.91 -6.51
N THR A 70 -14.46 -4.79 -7.12
CA THR A 70 -14.66 -3.51 -6.43
C THR A 70 -15.99 -3.43 -5.66
N GLN A 71 -16.87 -4.43 -5.77
CA GLN A 71 -18.18 -4.44 -5.08
C GLN A 71 -18.08 -4.59 -3.55
N LYS A 72 -16.87 -4.75 -3.00
CA LYS A 72 -16.62 -4.83 -1.56
C LYS A 72 -15.77 -3.67 -1.04
N ALA A 73 -15.50 -2.66 -1.86
CA ALA A 73 -14.82 -1.45 -1.45
C ALA A 73 -15.86 -0.41 -1.02
N ASP A 74 -16.61 -0.72 0.04
CA ASP A 74 -17.52 0.19 0.75
C ASP A 74 -17.22 0.10 2.25
#